data_AF-A0A947GX50-F1
#
_entry.id   AF-A0A947GX50-F1
#
_cell.length_a   1.000
_cell.length_b   1.000
_cell.length_c   1.000
_cell.angle_alpha   90.00
_cell.angle_beta   90.00
_cell.angle_gamma   90.00
#
_symmetry.space_group_name_H-M   'P 1'
#
loop_
_entity.id
_entity.type
_entity.pdbx_description
1 polymer ?
#
loop_
_entity_poly.entity_id
_entity_poly.type
_entity_poly.pdbx_seq_one_letter_code
_entity_poly.pdbx_strand_id
1 'polypeptide(L)'
;MSGRQSGRTSPSIKQKPVPRLPHEHDESSDSQTQGEVQPIIQQAHDDVMAGRVDTDRGVPMDRAYQRQKERAVPSPKKPKRP
;
A
#
# COMPACT_ATOMS: atom_id res chain seq x y z
N MET A 1 -15.86 -19.77 -19.60
CA MET A 1 -15.03 -18.85 -18.78
C MET A 1 -15.85 -18.46 -17.58
N SER A 2 -15.55 -19.01 -16.40
CA SER A 2 -16.35 -18.80 -15.17
C SER A 2 -15.97 -17.47 -14.54
N GLY A 3 -16.90 -16.51 -14.51
CA GLY A 3 -16.73 -15.22 -13.87
C GLY A 3 -16.64 -15.37 -12.35
N ARG A 4 -15.62 -14.76 -11.74
CA ARG A 4 -15.48 -14.70 -10.27
C ARG A 4 -16.71 -13.99 -9.71
N GLN A 5 -17.44 -14.66 -8.83
CA GLN A 5 -18.52 -14.01 -8.07
C GLN A 5 -17.89 -12.95 -7.16
N SER A 6 -18.17 -11.67 -7.40
CA SER A 6 -17.87 -10.61 -6.44
C SER A 6 -18.57 -10.95 -5.11
N GLY A 7 -17.82 -10.90 -4.00
CA GLY A 7 -18.34 -11.18 -2.68
C GLY A 7 -19.40 -10.15 -2.30
N ARG A 8 -20.67 -10.56 -2.34
CA ARG A 8 -21.80 -9.69 -1.99
C ARG A 8 -21.88 -9.54 -0.46
N THR A 9 -21.16 -8.57 0.10
CA THR A 9 -21.28 -8.22 1.52
C THR A 9 -22.37 -7.15 1.67
N SER A 10 -23.44 -7.48 2.39
CA SER A 10 -24.51 -6.53 2.71
C SER A 10 -24.29 -6.02 4.13
N PRO A 11 -24.11 -4.70 4.36
CA PRO A 11 -23.79 -4.15 5.68
C PRO A 11 -24.98 -4.14 6.67
N SER A 12 -26.11 -4.76 6.33
CA SER A 12 -27.33 -4.71 7.15
C SER A 12 -27.72 -6.08 7.71
N ILE A 13 -28.02 -6.11 9.02
CA ILE A 13 -28.56 -7.25 9.76
C ILE A 13 -29.93 -7.72 9.24
N LYS A 14 -30.66 -6.91 8.46
CA LYS A 14 -32.01 -7.21 7.94
C LYS A 14 -32.13 -7.16 6.41
N GLN A 15 -31.02 -7.29 5.68
CA GLN A 15 -30.95 -7.17 4.20
C GLN A 15 -31.59 -5.90 3.61
N LYS A 16 -31.78 -4.83 4.41
CA LYS A 16 -32.29 -3.54 3.94
C LYS A 16 -31.12 -2.56 3.82
N PRO A 17 -30.89 -1.94 2.66
CA PRO A 17 -29.86 -0.93 2.52
C PRO A 17 -30.20 0.25 3.44
N VAL A 18 -29.33 0.50 4.41
CA VAL A 18 -29.37 1.67 5.29
C VAL A 18 -28.27 2.65 4.83
N PRO A 19 -28.48 3.97 4.95
CA PRO A 19 -27.41 4.92 4.75
C PRO A 19 -26.23 4.60 5.66
N ARG A 20 -25.01 4.61 5.10
CA ARG A 20 -23.79 4.35 5.86
C ARG A 20 -23.58 5.44 6.92
N LEU A 21 -23.07 5.04 8.08
CA LEU A 21 -22.68 6.01 9.11
C LEU A 21 -21.40 6.76 8.69
N PRO A 22 -21.15 7.98 9.18
CA PRO A 22 -19.99 8.78 8.78
C PRO A 22 -18.62 8.13 9.03
N HIS A 23 -18.54 7.16 9.94
CA HIS A 23 -17.32 6.42 10.28
C HIS A 23 -17.20 5.08 9.53
N GLU A 24 -18.16 4.74 8.67
CA GLU A 24 -18.13 3.54 7.84
C GLU A 24 -17.60 3.89 6.44
N HIS A 25 -16.28 3.78 6.29
CA HIS A 25 -15.62 3.83 4.98
C HIS A 25 -15.48 2.41 4.43
N ASP A 26 -16.02 2.15 3.23
CA ASP A 26 -15.91 0.86 2.55
C ASP A 26 -14.80 0.91 1.51
N GLU A 27 -13.70 0.20 1.76
CA GLU A 27 -12.54 0.09 0.86
C GLU A 27 -12.70 -1.01 -0.20
N SER A 28 -13.86 -1.69 -0.26
CA SER A 28 -14.13 -2.70 -1.27
C SER A 28 -14.12 -2.10 -2.68
N SER A 29 -13.59 -2.83 -3.66
CA SER A 29 -13.48 -2.37 -5.05
C SER A 29 -14.81 -1.96 -5.68
N ASP A 30 -15.91 -2.64 -5.34
CA ASP A 30 -17.26 -2.34 -5.84
C ASP A 30 -17.84 -1.03 -5.26
N SER A 31 -17.27 -0.51 -4.17
CA SER A 31 -17.65 0.75 -3.51
C SER A 31 -16.80 1.94 -3.93
N GLN A 32 -15.73 1.71 -4.68
CA GLN A 32 -14.93 2.77 -5.29
C GLN A 32 -15.70 3.32 -6.50
N THR A 33 -15.88 4.64 -6.58
CA THR A 33 -16.48 5.30 -7.74
C THR A 33 -15.65 4.96 -8.98
N GLN A 34 -16.21 4.10 -9.83
CA GLN A 34 -15.53 3.45 -10.95
C GLN A 34 -15.25 4.38 -12.15
N GLY A 35 -15.36 5.71 -11.97
CA GLY A 35 -15.43 6.66 -13.09
C GLY A 35 -14.49 7.86 -13.03
N GLU A 36 -14.02 8.27 -11.85
CA GLU A 36 -13.17 9.45 -11.73
C GLU A 36 -11.75 9.05 -11.38
N VAL A 37 -10.84 9.23 -12.35
CA VAL A 37 -9.41 9.18 -12.09
C VAL A 37 -9.13 10.28 -11.07
N GLN A 38 -8.68 9.89 -9.87
CA GLN A 38 -8.37 10.88 -8.85
C GLN A 38 -7.29 11.83 -9.39
N PRO A 39 -7.44 13.15 -9.20
CA PRO A 39 -6.51 14.12 -9.77
C PRO A 39 -5.06 13.88 -9.34
N ILE A 40 -4.87 13.33 -8.14
CA ILE A 40 -3.54 12.95 -7.63
C ILE A 40 -2.89 11.80 -8.43
N ILE A 41 -3.69 10.87 -8.95
CA ILE A 41 -3.21 9.75 -9.77
C ILE A 41 -2.80 10.28 -11.14
N GLN A 42 -3.59 11.17 -11.73
CA GLN A 42 -3.25 11.80 -13.01
C GLN A 42 -1.95 12.61 -12.92
N GLN A 43 -1.80 13.40 -11.85
CA GLN A 43 -0.58 14.17 -11.61
C GLN A 43 0.65 13.27 -11.50
N ALA A 44 0.56 12.17 -10.74
CA ALA A 44 1.66 11.23 -10.58
C ALA A 44 2.05 10.58 -11.92
N HIS A 45 1.08 10.24 -12.77
CA HIS A 45 1.34 9.75 -14.12
C HIS A 45 2.10 10.79 -14.96
N ASP A 46 1.62 12.03 -14.97
CA ASP A 46 2.22 13.10 -15.78
C ASP A 46 3.63 13.45 -15.30
N ASP A 47 3.90 13.36 -13.99
CA ASP A 47 5.23 13.54 -13.41
C ASP A 47 6.22 12.49 -13.94
N VAL A 48 5.82 11.21 -13.95
CA VAL A 48 6.63 10.10 -14.49
C VAL A 48 6.86 10.28 -15.99
N MET A 49 5.82 10.64 -16.75
CA MET A 49 5.92 10.88 -18.19
C MET A 49 6.82 12.08 -18.53
N ALA A 50 6.83 13.10 -17.69
CA ALA A 50 7.73 14.24 -17.79
C ALA A 50 9.18 13.94 -17.34
N GLY A 51 9.46 12.71 -16.88
CA GLY A 51 10.78 12.30 -16.39
C GLY A 51 11.16 12.97 -15.06
N ARG A 52 10.19 13.43 -14.27
CA ARG A 52 10.46 13.97 -12.93
C ARG A 52 11.00 12.84 -12.05
N VAL A 53 12.18 13.09 -11.50
CA VAL A 53 12.81 12.18 -10.54
C VAL A 53 12.08 12.33 -9.21
N ASP A 54 11.78 11.20 -8.57
CA ASP A 54 11.21 11.19 -7.23
C ASP A 54 12.09 12.01 -6.27
N THR A 55 11.45 12.82 -5.44
CA THR A 55 12.13 13.67 -4.45
C THR A 55 12.16 13.04 -3.07
N ASP A 56 11.68 11.81 -2.95
CA ASP A 56 11.77 11.04 -1.73
C ASP A 56 13.22 10.84 -1.27
N ARG A 57 13.35 10.41 0.00
CA ARG A 57 14.63 10.01 0.58
C ARG A 57 14.71 8.50 0.74
N GLY A 58 13.91 7.73 0.00
CA GLY A 58 13.78 6.28 0.16
C GLY A 58 15.12 5.56 -0.02
N VAL A 59 15.76 5.78 -1.17
CA VAL A 59 17.07 5.18 -1.49
C VAL A 59 18.17 5.56 -0.48
N PRO A 60 18.40 6.85 -0.14
CA PRO A 60 19.43 7.19 0.84
C PRO A 60 19.09 6.68 2.25
N MET A 61 17.81 6.63 2.65
CA MET A 61 17.41 6.06 3.95
C MET A 61 17.62 4.55 4.01
N ASP A 62 17.24 3.80 2.98
CA ASP A 62 17.46 2.35 2.92
C ASP A 62 18.95 2.03 3.00
N ARG A 63 19.79 2.75 2.23
CA ARG A 63 21.25 2.62 2.32
C ARG A 63 21.79 2.91 3.73
N ALA A 64 21.25 3.90 4.42
CA ALA A 64 21.64 4.19 5.80
C ALA A 64 21.25 3.05 6.76
N TYR A 65 20.04 2.53 6.61
CA TYR A 65 19.53 1.42 7.39
C TYR A 65 20.37 0.15 7.22
N GLN A 66 20.69 -0.25 5.99
CA GLN A 66 21.51 -1.45 5.74
C GLN A 66 22.90 -1.33 6.39
N ARG A 67 23.56 -0.17 6.28
CA ARG A 67 24.87 0.06 6.93
C ARG A 67 24.80 -0.04 8.46
N GLN A 68 23.73 0.48 9.05
CA GLN A 68 23.53 0.37 10.49
C GLN A 68 23.29 -1.09 10.91
N LYS A 69 22.47 -1.82 10.13
CA LYS A 69 22.20 -3.23 10.36
C LYS A 69 23.48 -4.06 10.28
N GLU A 70 24.30 -3.87 9.25
CA GLU A 70 25.60 -4.52 9.08
C GLU A 70 26.56 -4.25 10.23
N ARG A 71 26.63 -2.99 10.71
CA ARG A 71 27.42 -2.62 11.90
C ARG A 71 26.91 -3.25 13.18
N ALA A 72 25.60 -3.47 13.27
CA ALA A 72 24.96 -4.06 14.44
C ALA A 72 25.03 -5.60 14.46
N VAL A 73 25.46 -6.26 13.38
CA VAL A 73 25.70 -7.71 13.40
C VAL A 73 26.99 -7.99 14.17
N PRO A 74 26.96 -8.62 15.36
CA PRO A 74 28.19 -9.04 16.01
C PRO A 74 28.89 -10.08 15.15
N SER A 75 30.20 -9.91 14.94
CA SER A 75 31.07 -10.84 14.20
C SER A 75 30.84 -12.29 14.64
N PRO A 76 30.97 -13.28 13.73
CA PRO A 76 30.74 -14.68 14.09
C PRO A 76 31.57 -15.05 15.31
N LYS A 77 30.91 -15.65 16.31
CA LYS A 77 31.53 -16.06 17.59
C LYS A 77 32.80 -16.85 17.27
N LYS A 78 33.95 -16.36 17.75
CA LYS A 78 35.26 -17.01 17.56
C LYS A 78 35.16 -18.49 17.93
N PRO A 79 35.79 -19.41 17.17
CA PRO A 79 35.72 -20.83 17.50
C PRO A 79 36.32 -21.06 18.88
N LYS A 80 35.61 -21.85 19.69
CA LYS A 80 36.05 -22.25 21.03
C LYS A 80 37.36 -23.01 20.86
N ARG A 81 38.46 -22.49 21.45
CA ARG A 81 39.75 -23.19 21.46
C ARG A 81 39.60 -24.55 22.16
N PRO A 82 40.35 -25.58 21.72
CA PRO A 82 40.18 -26.96 22.15
C PRO A 82 40.44 -27.13 23.65
#